data_AF-A0A1S1NXQ3-F1
#
_entry.id   AF-A0A1S1NXQ3-F1
#
_cell.length_a   1.000
_cell.length_b   1.000
_cell.length_c   1.000
_cell.angle_alpha   90.00
_cell.angle_beta   90.00
_cell.angle_gamma   90.00
#
_symmetry.space_group_name_H-M   'P 1'
#
loop_
_entity.id
_entity.type
_entity.pdbx_description
1 polymer ?
#
loop_
_entity_poly.entity_id
_entity_poly.type
_entity_poly.pdbx_seq_one_letter_code
_entity_poly.pdbx_strand_id
1 'polypeptide(L)' 'MTRKTPDGKPIVTCPHCSREVVWSSENQWRPFCSKRCKMIDLGAWADESHRIAGEPAMDEANLDALIDQLERSGESNR' A
#
# COMPACT_ATOMS: atom_id res chain seq x y z
N MET A 1 -13.99 13.17 -10.84
CA MET A 1 -15.02 13.91 -10.07
C MET A 1 -15.52 13.00 -8.96
N THR A 2 -15.17 13.26 -7.70
CA THR A 2 -15.60 12.43 -6.56
C THR A 2 -17.08 12.68 -6.27
N ARG A 3 -17.91 11.64 -6.29
CA ARG A 3 -19.33 11.73 -5.87
C ARG A 3 -19.40 12.09 -4.39
N LYS A 4 -20.40 12.88 -4.00
CA LYS A 4 -20.66 13.29 -2.61
C LYS A 4 -22.12 13.06 -2.24
N THR A 5 -22.41 12.82 -0.98
CA THR A 5 -23.78 12.80 -0.43
C THR A 5 -24.33 14.24 -0.31
N PRO A 6 -25.65 14.41 -0.06
CA PRO A 6 -26.24 15.75 0.16
C PRO A 6 -25.54 16.57 1.25
N ASP A 7 -25.10 15.92 2.33
CA ASP A 7 -24.35 16.56 3.43
C ASP A 7 -22.86 16.76 3.12
N GLY A 8 -22.44 16.61 1.86
CA GLY A 8 -21.08 16.86 1.41
C GLY A 8 -20.05 15.77 1.74
N LYS A 9 -20.46 14.64 2.34
CA LYS A 9 -19.53 13.53 2.65
C LYS A 9 -19.09 12.84 1.34
N PRO A 10 -17.78 12.57 1.14
CA PRO A 10 -17.31 11.84 -0.04
C PRO A 10 -17.90 10.44 -0.14
N ILE A 11 -18.17 9.97 -1.34
CA ILE A 11 -18.46 8.56 -1.63
C ILE A 11 -17.22 7.97 -2.28
N VAL A 12 -16.73 6.85 -1.74
CA VAL A 12 -15.57 6.12 -2.27
C VAL A 12 -15.94 4.69 -2.59
N THR A 13 -15.17 4.07 -3.48
CA THR A 13 -15.34 2.68 -3.88
C THR A 13 -14.52 1.77 -2.98
N CYS A 14 -15.13 0.73 -2.41
CA CYS A 14 -14.42 -0.31 -1.68
C CYS A 14 -13.42 -1.00 -2.62
N PRO A 15 -12.12 -1.03 -2.31
CA PRO A 15 -11.11 -1.54 -3.24
C PRO A 15 -11.23 -3.06 -3.47
N HIS A 16 -11.77 -3.79 -2.49
CA HIS A 16 -11.88 -5.25 -2.58
C HIS A 16 -13.10 -5.74 -3.39
N CYS A 17 -14.26 -5.09 -3.26
CA CYS A 17 -15.53 -5.57 -3.85
C CYS A 17 -16.30 -4.53 -4.67
N SER A 18 -15.70 -3.35 -4.87
CA SER A 18 -16.24 -2.25 -5.67
C SER A 18 -17.57 -1.64 -5.19
N ARG A 19 -18.04 -2.00 -3.98
CA ARG A 19 -19.21 -1.37 -3.38
C ARG A 19 -18.92 0.08 -3.00
N GLU A 20 -19.84 0.99 -3.31
CA GLU A 20 -19.76 2.38 -2.86
C GLU A 20 -20.02 2.51 -1.36
N VAL A 21 -19.22 3.35 -0.69
CA VAL A 21 -19.33 3.62 0.74
C VAL A 21 -19.19 5.12 1.01
N VAL A 22 -19.99 5.63 1.94
CA VAL A 22 -19.86 7.01 2.40
C VAL A 22 -18.66 7.12 3.33
N TRP A 23 -17.84 8.15 3.11
CA TRP A 23 -16.73 8.52 3.97
C TRP A 23 -17.25 9.25 5.23
N SER A 24 -17.84 8.49 6.16
CA SER A 24 -18.46 8.95 7.42
C SER A 24 -17.90 8.17 8.59
N SER A 25 -17.62 8.79 9.75
CA SER A 25 -17.06 8.18 10.99
C SER A 25 -17.73 6.87 11.44
N GLU A 26 -19.03 6.70 11.18
CA GLU A 26 -19.80 5.47 11.40
C GLU A 26 -19.21 4.24 10.66
N ASN A 27 -18.67 4.48 9.46
CA ASN A 27 -17.78 3.68 8.63
C ASN A 27 -16.46 3.15 9.27
N GLN A 28 -16.41 2.45 10.40
CA GLN A 28 -15.12 2.11 11.05
C GLN A 28 -14.07 1.41 10.16
N TRP A 29 -14.48 0.84 9.03
CA TRP A 29 -13.64 0.10 8.09
C TRP A 29 -13.29 0.87 6.81
N ARG A 30 -13.60 2.17 6.70
CA ARG A 30 -13.22 3.00 5.53
C ARG A 30 -11.73 2.79 5.14
N PRO A 31 -11.38 2.67 3.85
CA PRO A 31 -12.25 2.81 2.65
C PRO A 31 -13.07 1.56 2.31
N PHE A 32 -13.00 0.49 3.11
CA PHE A 32 -13.74 -0.75 2.88
C PHE A 32 -15.20 -0.65 3.33
N CYS A 33 -16.06 -1.49 2.74
CA CYS A 33 -17.47 -1.57 3.11
C CYS A 33 -17.75 -2.40 4.36
N SER A 34 -16.77 -3.18 4.83
CA SER A 34 -16.91 -4.03 6.01
C SER A 34 -15.55 -4.50 6.53
N LYS A 35 -15.55 -5.02 7.77
CA LYS A 35 -14.39 -5.72 8.36
C LYS A 35 -13.89 -6.86 7.48
N ARG A 36 -14.82 -7.62 6.88
CA ARG A 36 -14.48 -8.76 6.00
C ARG A 36 -13.65 -8.30 4.79
N CYS A 37 -14.08 -7.25 4.10
CA CYS A 37 -13.34 -6.74 2.93
C CYS A 37 -11.96 -6.20 3.31
N LYS A 38 -11.82 -5.54 4.48
CA LYS A 38 -10.51 -5.13 5.01
C LYS A 38 -9.59 -6.34 5.25
N MET A 39 -10.11 -7.41 5.84
CA MET A 39 -9.31 -8.59 6.16
C MET A 39 -8.89 -9.37 4.91
N ILE A 40 -9.75 -9.45 3.89
CA ILE A 40 -9.38 -10.12 2.64
C ILE A 40 -8.31 -9.33 1.91
N ASP A 41 -8.44 -8.01 1.84
CA ASP A 41 -7.41 -7.15 1.23
C ASP A 41 -6.06 -7.30 1.93
N LEU A 42 -6.05 -7.30 3.27
CA LEU A 42 -4.85 -7.56 4.05
C LEU A 42 -4.26 -8.96 3.76
N GLY A 43 -5.12 -9.97 3.63
CA GLY A 43 -4.70 -11.32 3.25
C GLY A 43 -4.01 -11.36 1.88
N ALA A 44 -4.56 -10.65 0.89
CA ALA A 44 -3.99 -10.57 -0.45
C ALA A 44 -2.61 -9.89 -0.50
N TRP A 45 -2.30 -9.02 0.46
CA TRP A 45 -0.95 -8.47 0.62
C TRP A 45 0.00 -9.47 1.29
N ALA A 46 -0.49 -10.19 2.30
CA ALA A 46 0.30 -11.20 3.01
C ALA A 46 0.63 -12.42 2.14
N ASP A 47 -0.24 -12.75 1.18
CA ASP A 47 -0.06 -13.86 0.24
C ASP A 47 0.61 -13.46 -1.09
N GLU A 48 1.07 -12.21 -1.21
CA GLU A 48 1.73 -11.63 -2.39
C GLU A 48 0.88 -11.58 -3.68
N SER A 49 -0.44 -11.81 -3.61
CA SER A 49 -1.37 -11.63 -4.74
C SER A 49 -1.50 -10.15 -5.11
N HIS A 50 -1.50 -9.27 -4.11
CA HIS A 50 -1.30 -7.84 -4.29
C HIS A 50 0.20 -7.53 -4.25
N ARG A 51 0.77 -7.23 -5.42
CA ARG A 51 2.16 -6.83 -5.57
C ARG A 51 2.30 -5.69 -6.56
N ILE A 52 3.31 -4.87 -6.34
CA ILE A 52 3.70 -3.82 -7.27
C ILE A 52 4.80 -4.42 -8.16
N ALA A 53 4.63 -4.35 -9.47
CA ALA A 53 5.67 -4.79 -10.39
C ALA A 53 6.89 -3.87 -10.26
N GLY A 54 8.07 -4.46 -10.15
CA GLY A 54 9.34 -3.76 -9.99
C GLY A 54 10.51 -4.69 -10.23
N GLU A 55 11.71 -4.15 -10.12
CA GLU A 55 12.92 -4.96 -10.07
C GLU A 55 12.87 -5.87 -8.83
N PRO A 56 13.45 -7.07 -8.91
CA PRO A 56 13.55 -7.95 -7.75
C PRO A 56 14.23 -7.20 -6.59
N ALA A 57 13.73 -7.44 -5.38
CA ALA A 57 14.38 -6.89 -4.19
C ALA A 57 15.83 -7.37 -4.15
N MET A 58 16.76 -6.45 -3.85
CA MET A 58 18.13 -6.83 -3.54
C MET A 58 18.12 -7.70 -2.30
N ASP A 59 18.84 -8.82 -2.34
CA ASP A 59 19.07 -9.63 -1.15
C ASP A 59 20.12 -8.95 -0.24
N GLU A 60 20.25 -9.49 0.98
CA GLU A 60 21.15 -8.95 2.00
C GLU A 60 22.62 -8.92 1.50
N ALA A 61 23.05 -9.97 0.78
CA ALA A 61 24.41 -10.05 0.26
C ALA A 61 24.73 -8.98 -0.79
N ASN A 62 23.78 -8.67 -1.67
CA ASN A 62 23.93 -7.61 -2.67
C ASN A 62 23.91 -6.22 -2.01
N LEU A 63 23.15 -6.05 -0.92
CA LEU A 63 23.13 -4.81 -0.16
C LEU A 63 24.46 -4.56 0.57
N ASP A 64 24.99 -5.57 1.26
CA ASP A 64 26.27 -5.48 1.96
C ASP A 64 27.43 -5.14 1.00
N ALA A 65 27.46 -5.82 -0.15
CA ALA A 65 28.46 -5.54 -1.18
C ALA A 65 28.38 -4.09 -1.72
N LEU A 66 27.18 -3.52 -1.80
CA LEU A 66 27.00 -2.14 -2.23
C LEU A 66 27.45 -1.14 -1.17
N ILE A 67 27.18 -1.42 0.11
CA ILE A 67 27.63 -0.59 1.24
C ILE A 67 29.16 -0.54 1.27
N ASP A 68 29.83 -1.69 1.20
CA ASP A 68 31.29 -1.78 1.18
C ASP A 68 31.90 -0.98 0.02
N GLN A 69 31.28 -1.04 -1.17
CA GLN A 69 31.73 -0.26 -2.32
C GLN A 69 31.60 1.25 -2.09
N LEU A 70 30.49 1.69 -1.50
CA LEU A 70 30.25 3.11 -1.22
C LEU A 70 31.25 3.65 -0.19
N GLU A 71 31.51 2.92 0.90
CA GLU A 71 32.47 3.32 1.93
C GLU A 71 33.88 3.48 1.34
N ARG A 72 34.33 2.50 0.55
CA ARG A 72 35.64 2.54 -0.11
C ARG A 72 35.76 3.67 -1.13
N SER A 73 34.67 3.98 -1.85
CA SER A 73 34.65 5.08 -2.81
C SER A 73 34.72 6.46 -2.13
N GLY A 74 34.16 6.58 -0.92
CA GLY A 74 34.24 7.80 -0.10
C GLY A 74 35.62 8.05 0.49
N GLU A 75 36.36 7.00 0.81
CA GLU A 75 37.76 7.08 1.27
C GLU A 75 38.72 7.49 0.15
N SER A 76 38.46 7.06 -1.09
CA SER A 76 39.32 7.37 -2.24
C SER A 76 39.19 8.81 -2.74
N ASN A 77 38.16 9.57 -2.31
CA ASN A 77 37.91 10.94 -2.76
C ASN A 77 38.27 11.99 -1.68
N ARG A 78 39.09 11.62 -0.70
CA ARG A 78 39.64 12.47 0.35
C ARG A 78 41.16 12.53 0.25
#